data_AF-A0A371FQK8-F1
#
_entry.id   AF-A0A371FQK8-F1
#
_cell.length_a   1.000
_cell.length_b   1.000
_cell.length_c   1.000
_cell.angle_alpha   90.00
_cell.angle_beta   90.00
_cell.angle_gamma   90.00
#
_symmetry.space_group_name_H-M   'P 1'
#
loop_
_entity.id
_entity.type
_entity.pdbx_description
1 polymer ?
#
loop_
_entity_poly.entity_id
_entity_poly.type
_entity_poly.pdbx_seq_one_letter_code
_entity_poly.pdbx_strand_id
1 'polypeptide(L)'
;MRRRFVPSHYHRDLHKKLQSLTQDSMSVEDYYKEKEIAMIRANVEEDCDVTMARLIGGLKKEIIDVYMEIEDLLHKAIQVERQLKSNISSNFASSSSSSWRSNWKNNKAITNP
;
A
#
# COMPACT_ATOMS: atom_id res chain seq x y z
N MET A 1 27.72 28.07 40.71
CA MET A 1 27.76 27.33 39.42
C MET A 1 27.27 28.25 38.31
N ARG A 2 28.05 28.48 37.25
CA ARG A 2 27.59 29.25 36.09
C ARG A 2 26.65 28.37 35.27
N ARG A 3 25.41 28.82 35.03
CA ARG A 3 24.50 28.13 34.10
C ARG A 3 25.15 28.13 32.72
N ARG A 4 25.17 26.98 32.04
CA ARG A 4 25.68 26.90 30.66
C ARG A 4 24.79 27.76 29.77
N PHE A 5 25.40 28.63 28.99
CA PHE A 5 24.68 29.45 28.02
C PHE A 5 24.19 28.56 26.88
N VAL A 6 22.89 28.59 26.61
CA VAL A 6 22.26 27.93 25.46
C VAL A 6 21.72 29.03 24.54
N PRO A 7 22.14 29.11 23.27
CA PRO A 7 21.60 30.09 22.34
C PRO A 7 20.08 29.94 22.17
N SER A 8 19.36 31.05 21.98
CA SER A 8 17.89 31.05 21.85
C SER A 8 17.36 30.24 20.66
N HIS A 9 18.18 30.01 19.63
CA HIS A 9 17.83 29.26 18.43
C HIS A 9 18.16 27.76 18.52
N TYR A 10 18.81 27.30 19.59
CA TYR A 10 19.33 25.93 19.69
C TYR A 10 18.28 24.86 19.40
N HIS A 11 17.13 24.93 20.08
CA HIS A 11 16.05 23.95 19.89
C HIS A 11 15.47 23.99 18.47
N ARG A 12 15.29 25.20 17.91
CA ARG A 12 14.81 25.36 16.53
C ARG A 12 15.73 24.68 15.54
N ASP A 13 17.04 24.81 15.73
CA ASP A 13 18.02 24.25 14.80
C ASP A 13 18.11 22.72 14.92
N LEU A 14 17.86 22.16 16.12
CA LEU A 14 17.68 20.72 16.29
C LEU A 14 16.47 20.19 15.53
N HIS A 15 15.31 20.85 15.66
CA HIS A 15 14.11 20.46 14.90
C HIS A 15 14.31 20.59 13.39
N LYS A 16 14.98 21.66 12.93
CA LYS A 16 15.33 21.83 11.52
C LYS A 16 16.24 20.70 11.04
N LYS A 17 17.27 20.35 11.81
CA LYS A 17 18.17 19.23 11.47
C LYS A 17 17.41 17.92 11.35
N LEU A 18 16.47 17.64 12.26
CA LEU A 18 15.62 16.45 12.20
C LEU A 18 14.72 16.45 10.95
N GLN A 19 14.12 17.60 10.61
CA GLN A 19 13.24 17.72 9.43
C GLN A 19 13.97 17.62 8.10
N SER A 20 15.21 18.12 8.03
CA SER A 20 16.02 18.07 6.81
C SER A 20 16.84 16.79 6.66
N LEU A 21 16.69 15.82 7.58
CA LEU A 21 17.50 14.61 7.57
C LEU A 21 17.02 13.64 6.48
N THR A 22 17.86 13.45 5.48
CA THR A 22 17.67 12.50 4.38
C THR A 22 18.78 11.45 4.39
N GLN A 23 18.54 10.29 3.78
CA GLN A 23 19.52 9.22 3.63
C GLN A 23 20.76 9.70 2.88
N ASP A 24 20.58 10.47 1.80
CA ASP A 24 21.66 10.99 0.96
C ASP A 24 22.69 9.90 0.57
N SER A 25 23.95 10.00 1.00
CA SER A 25 25.01 9.03 0.72
C SER A 25 25.13 7.93 1.78
N MET A 26 24.32 7.96 2.83
CA MET A 26 24.35 7.00 3.93
C MET A 26 23.71 5.66 3.56
N SER A 27 24.12 4.61 4.27
CA SER A 27 23.36 3.36 4.29
C SER A 27 21.97 3.60 4.94
N VAL A 28 20.99 2.75 4.64
CA VAL A 28 19.66 2.84 5.26
C VAL A 28 19.75 2.67 6.78
N GLU A 29 20.65 1.80 7.25
CA GLU A 29 20.86 1.55 8.67
C GLU A 29 21.45 2.78 9.38
N ASP A 30 22.47 3.42 8.80
CA ASP A 30 23.08 4.62 9.39
C ASP A 30 22.10 5.80 9.36
N TYR A 31 21.31 5.92 8.29
CA TYR A 31 20.24 6.92 8.20
C TYR A 31 19.23 6.74 9.33
N TYR A 32 18.77 5.51 9.58
CA TYR A 32 17.84 5.21 10.67
C TYR A 32 18.41 5.58 12.04
N LYS A 33 19.67 5.20 12.30
CA LYS A 33 20.37 5.54 13.57
C LYS A 33 20.51 7.05 13.77
N GLU A 34 20.94 7.80 12.75
CA GLU A 34 21.05 9.25 12.85
C GLU A 34 19.67 9.91 13.04
N LYS A 35 18.62 9.35 12.43
CA LYS A 35 17.24 9.81 12.63
C LYS A 35 16.79 9.62 14.08
N GLU A 36 17.03 8.44 14.66
CA GLU A 36 16.73 8.15 16.06
C GLU A 36 17.48 9.10 17.01
N ILE A 37 18.78 9.30 16.77
CA ILE A 37 19.61 10.24 17.54
C ILE A 37 19.07 11.68 17.41
N ALA A 38 18.65 12.10 16.22
CA ALA A 38 18.10 13.43 15.99
C ALA A 38 16.77 13.64 16.73
N MET A 39 15.89 12.63 16.78
CA MET A 39 14.64 12.67 17.54
C MET A 39 14.91 12.80 19.05
N ILE A 40 15.83 12.00 19.59
CA ILE A 40 16.23 12.06 21.01
C ILE A 40 16.79 13.46 21.35
N ARG A 41 17.67 14.00 20.51
CA ARG A 41 18.27 15.33 20.72
C ARG A 41 17.24 16.45 20.67
N ALA A 42 16.26 16.35 19.77
CA ALA A 42 15.17 17.31 19.65
C ALA A 42 14.05 17.09 20.70
N ASN A 43 14.14 16.05 21.53
CA ASN A 43 13.09 15.63 22.46
C ASN A 43 11.72 15.48 21.77
N VAL A 44 11.74 14.81 20.61
CA VAL A 44 10.55 14.51 19.81
C VAL A 44 10.15 13.06 20.04
N GLU A 45 8.90 12.86 20.44
CA GLU A 45 8.25 11.56 20.54
C GLU A 45 7.08 11.55 19.56
N GLU A 46 7.00 10.51 18.75
CA GLU A 46 6.04 10.40 17.66
C GLU A 46 5.40 9.04 17.61
N ASP A 47 4.16 9.03 17.16
CA ASP A 47 3.47 7.79 16.83
C ASP A 47 4.21 7.05 15.70
N CYS A 48 4.02 5.73 15.66
CA CYS A 48 4.66 4.85 14.69
C CYS A 48 4.39 5.30 13.25
N ASP A 49 3.14 5.66 12.94
CA ASP A 49 2.73 6.07 11.59
C ASP A 49 3.42 7.37 11.14
N VAL A 50 3.55 8.33 12.05
CA VAL A 50 4.25 9.61 11.79
C VAL A 50 5.74 9.36 11.58
N THR A 51 6.32 8.51 12.43
CA THR A 51 7.73 8.12 12.33
C THR A 51 8.01 7.44 10.98
N MET A 52 7.12 6.54 10.55
CA MET A 52 7.23 5.80 9.29
C MET A 52 7.10 6.73 8.09
N ALA A 53 6.09 7.59 8.06
CA ALA A 53 5.90 8.57 6.98
C ALA A 53 7.12 9.47 6.80
N ARG A 54 7.71 9.95 7.90
CA ARG A 54 8.96 10.73 7.82
C ARG A 54 10.13 9.90 7.35
N LEU A 55 10.21 8.62 7.74
CA LEU A 55 11.30 7.74 7.36
C LEU A 55 11.29 7.55 5.85
N ILE A 56 10.13 7.17 5.31
CA ILE A 56 9.89 7.05 3.87
C ILE A 56 10.24 8.36 3.17
N GLY A 57 9.80 9.51 3.69
CA GLY A 57 10.09 10.82 3.09
C GLY A 57 11.57 11.21 3.01
N GLY A 58 12.43 10.62 3.84
CA GLY A 58 13.88 10.87 3.80
C GLY A 58 14.71 9.78 3.12
N LEU A 59 14.11 8.66 2.73
CA LEU A 59 14.81 7.60 1.99
C LEU A 59 15.15 8.03 0.56
N LYS A 60 16.13 7.34 -0.04
CA LYS A 60 16.41 7.51 -1.47
C LYS A 60 15.21 7.11 -2.31
N LYS A 61 14.97 7.88 -3.37
CA LYS A 61 13.87 7.66 -4.30
C LYS A 61 13.85 6.23 -4.88
N GLU A 62 15.02 5.68 -5.22
CA GLU A 62 15.13 4.31 -5.76
C GLU A 62 14.56 3.24 -4.82
N ILE A 63 14.65 3.44 -3.50
CA ILE A 63 14.11 2.51 -2.50
C ILE A 63 12.60 2.70 -2.38
N ILE A 64 12.14 3.95 -2.40
CA ILE A 64 10.71 4.29 -2.33
C ILE A 64 9.99 3.74 -3.56
N ASP A 65 10.57 3.89 -4.75
CA ASP A 65 9.96 3.42 -6.01
C ASP A 65 9.73 1.90 -5.98
N VAL A 66 10.68 1.11 -5.45
CA VAL A 66 10.53 -0.35 -5.27
C VAL A 66 9.44 -0.69 -4.26
N TYR A 67 9.34 0.04 -3.16
CA TYR A 67 8.28 -0.17 -2.16
C TYR A 67 6.89 0.07 -2.76
N MET A 68 6.72 1.18 -3.50
CA MET A 68 5.47 1.51 -4.17
C MET A 68 5.11 0.47 -5.25
N GLU A 69 6.10 -0.05 -5.99
CA GLU A 69 5.88 -1.12 -6.96
C GLU A 69 5.35 -2.41 -6.31
N ILE A 70 5.86 -2.77 -5.12
CA ILE A 70 5.38 -3.92 -4.35
C ILE A 70 3.94 -3.71 -3.89
N GLU A 71 3.59 -2.50 -3.43
CA GLU A 71 2.20 -2.17 -3.09
C GLU A 71 1.27 -2.32 -4.31
N ASP A 72 1.67 -1.81 -5.47
CA ASP A 72 0.91 -1.94 -6.72
C ASP A 72 0.70 -3.41 -7.13
N LEU A 73 1.75 -4.22 -7.00
CA LEU A 73 1.68 -5.66 -7.27
C LEU A 73 0.70 -6.36 -6.33
N LEU A 74 0.73 -6.04 -5.04
CA LEU A 74 -0.18 -6.58 -4.04
C LEU A 74 -1.64 -6.28 -4.39
N HIS A 75 -1.96 -5.03 -4.73
CA HIS A 75 -3.31 -4.62 -5.12
C HIS A 75 -3.81 -5.41 -6.34
N LYS A 76 -2.96 -5.56 -7.37
CA LYS A 76 -3.29 -6.34 -8.57
C LYS A 76 -3.50 -7.82 -8.24
N ALA A 77 -2.67 -8.41 -7.38
CA ALA A 77 -2.80 -9.80 -6.96
C ALA A 77 -4.14 -10.04 -6.23
N ILE A 78 -4.52 -9.15 -5.30
CA ILE A 78 -5.82 -9.21 -4.61
C ILE A 78 -6.98 -9.10 -5.62
N GLN A 79 -6.86 -8.24 -6.63
CA GLN A 79 -7.88 -8.11 -7.66
C GLN A 79 -8.05 -9.40 -8.48
N VAL A 80 -6.94 -10.03 -8.88
CA VAL A 80 -6.95 -11.30 -9.61
C VAL A 80 -7.55 -12.42 -8.75
N GLU A 81 -7.20 -12.51 -7.47
CA GLU A 81 -7.76 -13.51 -6.55
C GLU A 81 -9.29 -13.39 -6.45
N ARG A 82 -9.82 -12.16 -6.37
CA ARG A 82 -11.27 -11.89 -6.35
C ARG A 82 -11.96 -12.32 -7.65
N GLN A 83 -11.33 -12.06 -8.81
CA GLN A 83 -11.86 -12.48 -10.11
C GLN A 83 -11.92 -14.01 -10.24
N LEU A 84 -10.87 -14.71 -9.80
CA LEU A 84 -10.82 -16.18 -9.82
C LEU A 84 -11.92 -16.80 -8.96
N LYS A 85 -12.16 -16.27 -7.76
CA LYS A 85 -13.27 -16.73 -6.88
C LYS A 85 -14.65 -16.53 -7.52
N SER A 86 -14.87 -15.40 -8.21
CA SER A 86 -16.13 -15.12 -8.90
C SER A 86 -16.36 -16.02 -10.13
N ASN A 87 -15.30 -16.34 -10.88
CA ASN A 87 -15.41 -17.20 -12.06
C ASN A 87 -15.74 -18.67 -11.69
N ILE A 88 -15.30 -19.12 -10.52
CA ILE A 88 -15.63 -20.45 -10.01
C ILE A 88 -17.14 -20.53 -9.70
N SER A 89 -17.72 -19.53 -9.02
CA SER A 89 -19.15 -19.53 -8.68
C SER A 89 -20.07 -19.39 -9.90
N SER A 90 -19.67 -18.63 -10.93
CA SER A 90 -20.44 -18.53 -12.19
C SER A 90 -20.44 -19.83 -13.00
N ASN A 91 -19.38 -20.64 -12.91
CA ASN A 91 -19.29 -21.94 -13.58
C ASN A 91 -20.18 -23.00 -12.92
N PHE A 92 -20.41 -22.91 -11.60
CA PHE A 92 -21.38 -23.77 -10.91
C PHE A 92 -22.84 -23.35 -11.15
N ALA A 93 -23.12 -22.07 -11.32
CA ALA A 93 -24.47 -21.59 -11.68
C ALA A 93 -24.85 -21.95 -13.12
N SER A 94 -23.90 -21.95 -14.05
CA SER A 94 -24.15 -22.27 -15.46
C SER A 94 -24.28 -23.78 -15.75
N SER A 95 -23.72 -24.67 -14.92
CA SER A 95 -23.91 -26.12 -15.08
C SER A 95 -25.26 -26.64 -14.55
N SER A 96 -26.03 -25.81 -13.83
CA SER A 96 -27.33 -26.18 -13.26
C SER A 96 -28.56 -25.71 -14.06
N SER A 97 -28.39 -25.20 -15.30
CA SER A 97 -29.53 -24.91 -16.17
C SER A 97 -30.00 -26.16 -16.93
N SER A 98 -30.52 -27.14 -16.19
CA SER A 98 -31.15 -28.32 -16.78
C SER A 98 -32.49 -27.96 -17.43
N SER A 99 -32.51 -28.08 -18.77
CA SER A 99 -33.53 -28.77 -19.56
C SER A 99 -35.01 -28.40 -19.35
N TRP A 100 -35.48 -27.26 -19.88
CA TRP A 100 -36.91 -27.09 -20.23
C TRP A 100 -37.07 -26.27 -21.51
N ARG A 101 -36.78 -26.87 -22.67
CA ARG A 101 -37.29 -26.41 -23.96
C ARG A 101 -38.06 -27.56 -24.60
N SER A 102 -39.33 -27.70 -24.22
CA SER A 102 -40.25 -28.63 -24.86
C SER A 102 -40.53 -28.18 -26.29
N ASN A 103 -40.21 -29.06 -27.24
CA ASN A 103 -40.49 -28.91 -28.67
C ASN A 103 -42.00 -28.99 -28.92
N TRP A 104 -42.66 -27.85 -29.14
CA TRP A 104 -43.99 -27.81 -29.72
C TRP A 104 -43.88 -27.82 -31.25
N LYS A 105 -43.85 -29.02 -31.84
CA LYS A 105 -44.07 -29.23 -33.28
C LYS A 105 -45.28 -30.14 -33.45
N ASN A 106 -46.43 -29.54 -33.74
CA ASN A 106 -47.58 -30.28 -34.25
C ASN A 106 -47.84 -29.84 -35.69
N ASN A 107 -47.51 -30.75 -36.60
CA ASN A 107 -47.79 -30.69 -38.03
C ASN A 107 -49.32 -30.75 -38.25
N LYS A 108 -49.88 -29.83 -39.04
CA LYS A 108 -51.19 -30.00 -39.67
C LYS A 108 -51.02 -30.09 -41.18
N ALA A 109 -50.99 -31.32 -41.67
CA ALA A 109 -51.36 -31.66 -43.04
C ALA A 109 -52.11 -32.99 -42.99
N ILE A 110 -53.44 -32.94 -43.04
CA ILE A 110 -54.26 -34.05 -43.51
C ILE A 110 -55.28 -33.47 -44.48
N THR A 111 -55.21 -34.03 -45.69
CA THR A 111 -55.95 -33.82 -46.92
C THR A 111 -57.40 -34.33 -46.87
N ASN A 112 -58.32 -33.53 -47.44
CA ASN A 112 -59.51 -33.80 -48.28
C ASN A 112 -60.58 -34.83 -47.83
N PRO A 113 -61.86 -34.67 -48.25
CA PRO A 113 -62.31 -34.79 -49.64
C PRO A 113 -62.66 -33.47 -50.33
#